data_AF-A0A9P8N3P7-F1
#
_entry.id   AF-A0A9P8N3P7-F1
#
_cell.length_a   1.000
_cell.length_b   1.000
_cell.length_c   1.000
_cell.angle_alpha   90.00
_cell.angle_beta   90.00
_cell.angle_gamma   90.00
#
_symmetry.space_group_name_H-M   'P 1'
#
loop_
_entity.id
_entity.type
_entity.pdbx_description
1 polymer ?
#
loop_
_entity_poly.entity_id
_entity_poly.type
_entity_poly.pdbx_seq_one_letter_code
_entity_poly.pdbx_strand_id
1 'polypeptide(L)'
;MDEEIPREVKLFINQHLTGDEIYQILEQLRRTCIPNNQVLWTGMPPMGPLMDTNNALCPKKQKSPKQWSTYVHGASAIFAWLISEAESVTVLSRPPPVRFHPSEGTSFQTIEQPIIKGTTGNKGVNAIRIVHPRVPDAADFTYQLWPKDGVAAWVSTFGIVTCTDRWRDIGSPQIIGVCDKSRVFSHNQEASSKSSKMNRGGAQSALSNNEKGIEEHELRERHAQERCQMEAKATEAKNALRRKQSKDRQDLCEQHKRRRQELKKNDKKRTEAREKEVREQKQLARKHRKEKSKLRVCERADIVSLAKRQNRELEALRKGKRVDRKTLEERQRARVLPLKRENMQERAGRWDDALQSPLPNTQASTHPPESEIECLSFMSRLERRFWSFIESLVYLTRS
;
A
#
# COMPACT_ATOMS: atom_id res chain seq x y z
N MET A 1 23.65 13.15 -21.55
CA MET A 1 23.18 11.97 -22.29
C MET A 1 21.67 12.01 -22.23
N ASP A 2 21.00 12.21 -23.36
CA ASP A 2 19.55 12.04 -23.45
C ASP A 2 19.28 10.54 -23.46
N GLU A 3 19.35 9.89 -22.30
CA GLU A 3 19.05 8.47 -22.21
C GLU A 3 17.56 8.27 -22.46
N GLU A 4 17.25 7.73 -23.63
CA GLU A 4 15.90 7.45 -24.04
C GLU A 4 15.34 6.28 -23.23
N ILE A 5 14.15 6.45 -22.67
CA ILE A 5 13.41 5.38 -21.97
C ILE A 5 13.33 4.16 -22.91
N PRO A 6 13.83 2.97 -22.49
CA PRO A 6 13.82 1.80 -23.35
C PRO A 6 12.42 1.43 -23.82
N ARG A 7 12.34 0.89 -25.04
CA ARG A 7 11.08 0.73 -25.78
C ARG A 7 10.02 -0.01 -24.97
N GLU A 8 10.39 -1.09 -24.29
CA GLU A 8 9.51 -1.94 -23.50
C GLU A 8 8.93 -1.17 -22.30
N VAL A 9 9.79 -0.39 -21.62
CA VAL A 9 9.41 0.45 -20.49
C VAL A 9 8.52 1.61 -20.97
N LYS A 10 8.87 2.26 -22.08
CA LYS A 10 8.10 3.35 -22.70
C LYS A 10 6.71 2.89 -23.12
N LEU A 11 6.60 1.71 -23.75
CA LEU A 11 5.31 1.12 -24.12
C LEU A 11 4.45 0.84 -22.89
N PHE A 12 5.03 0.26 -21.83
CA PHE A 12 4.32 -0.01 -20.59
C PHE A 12 3.82 1.29 -19.95
N ILE A 13 4.67 2.33 -19.85
CA ILE A 13 4.33 3.64 -19.31
C ILE A 13 3.18 4.27 -20.10
N ASN A 14 3.26 4.30 -21.44
CA ASN A 14 2.23 4.90 -22.30
C ASN A 14 0.89 4.15 -22.28
N GLN A 15 0.87 2.86 -21.91
CA GLN A 15 -0.37 2.12 -21.67
C GLN A 15 -1.05 2.51 -20.35
N HIS A 16 -0.30 3.07 -19.40
CA HIS A 16 -0.75 3.31 -18.03
C HIS A 16 -0.93 4.79 -17.69
N LEU A 17 -0.24 5.69 -18.38
CA LEU A 17 -0.20 7.13 -18.08
C LEU A 17 -0.45 7.98 -19.32
N THR A 18 -1.03 9.16 -19.11
CA THR A 18 -1.09 10.20 -20.15
C THR A 18 0.24 10.93 -20.27
N GLY A 19 0.45 11.64 -21.39
CA GLY A 19 1.66 12.45 -21.58
C GLY A 19 1.91 13.46 -20.45
N ASP A 20 0.86 14.16 -20.00
CA ASP A 20 0.95 15.12 -18.90
C ASP A 20 1.32 14.46 -17.57
N GLU A 21 0.78 13.27 -17.29
CA GLU A 21 1.10 12.51 -16.09
C GLU A 21 2.56 12.05 -16.09
N ILE A 22 3.04 11.57 -17.23
CA ILE A 22 4.45 11.17 -17.41
C ILE A 22 5.36 12.37 -17.12
N TYR A 23 5.06 13.53 -17.71
CA TYR A 23 5.84 14.74 -17.51
C TYR A 23 5.88 15.16 -16.04
N GLN A 24 4.73 15.24 -15.38
CA GLN A 24 4.64 15.63 -13.96
C GLN A 24 5.40 14.66 -13.04
N ILE A 25 5.24 13.35 -13.25
CA ILE A 25 5.93 12.33 -12.46
C ILE A 25 7.45 12.44 -12.66
N LEU A 26 7.90 12.55 -13.91
CA LEU A 26 9.33 12.70 -14.22
C LEU A 26 9.91 13.98 -13.60
N GLU A 27 9.23 15.11 -13.71
CA GLU A 27 9.68 16.39 -13.14
C GLU A 27 9.79 16.28 -11.61
N GLN A 28 8.79 15.71 -10.95
CA GLN A 28 8.80 15.53 -9.50
C GLN A 28 9.90 14.56 -9.06
N LEU A 29 10.05 13.42 -9.73
CA LEU A 29 11.06 12.43 -9.37
C LEU A 29 12.48 12.94 -9.65
N ARG A 30 12.72 13.66 -10.74
CA ARG A 30 14.04 14.27 -10.99
C ARG A 30 14.45 15.29 -9.93
N ARG A 31 13.47 15.98 -9.32
CA ARG A 31 13.73 16.93 -8.22
C ARG A 31 13.97 16.26 -6.87
N THR A 32 13.38 15.08 -6.65
CA THR A 32 13.30 14.46 -5.32
C THR A 32 14.13 13.19 -5.17
N CYS A 33 14.41 12.50 -6.28
CA CYS A 33 15.13 11.24 -6.29
C CYS A 33 16.64 11.51 -6.26
N ILE A 34 17.26 11.22 -5.12
CA ILE A 34 18.71 11.27 -4.95
C ILE A 34 19.27 9.88 -5.31
N PRO A 35 20.21 9.77 -6.29
CA PRO A 35 20.88 8.52 -6.63
C PRO A 35 21.42 7.76 -5.41
N ASN A 36 21.36 6.43 -5.43
CA ASN A 36 21.87 5.51 -4.41
C ASN A 36 21.20 5.56 -3.03
N ASN A 37 20.13 6.35 -2.89
CA ASN A 37 19.36 6.47 -1.63
C ASN A 37 17.92 5.96 -1.79
N GLN A 38 17.65 5.17 -2.83
CA GLN A 38 16.30 4.75 -3.13
C GLN A 38 15.92 3.46 -2.41
N VAL A 39 14.74 3.54 -1.79
CA VAL A 39 14.15 2.46 -1.03
C VAL A 39 12.85 2.05 -1.71
N LEU A 40 12.78 0.79 -2.15
CA LEU A 40 11.53 0.15 -2.57
C LEU A 40 10.96 -0.64 -1.39
N TRP A 41 9.66 -0.88 -1.39
CA TRP A 41 9.02 -1.72 -0.36
C TRP A 41 8.05 -2.70 -1.01
N THR A 42 7.84 -3.83 -0.34
CA THR A 42 6.82 -4.79 -0.71
C THR A 42 5.76 -4.87 0.39
N GLY A 43 4.49 -4.66 0.04
CA GLY A 43 3.37 -4.82 0.97
C GLY A 43 3.11 -3.66 1.94
N MET A 44 3.67 -2.46 1.74
CA MET A 44 3.42 -1.22 2.51
C MET A 44 2.83 -0.09 1.62
N PRO A 45 2.09 0.89 2.16
CA PRO A 45 1.48 1.94 1.35
C PRO A 45 2.53 2.89 0.73
N PRO A 46 2.32 3.38 -0.51
CA PRO A 46 3.43 3.74 -1.37
C PRO A 46 3.69 5.25 -1.56
N MET A 47 4.94 5.57 -1.89
CA MET A 47 5.47 6.59 -2.82
C MET A 47 5.39 8.09 -2.46
N GLY A 48 5.49 8.40 -1.17
CA GLY A 48 5.79 9.77 -0.73
C GLY A 48 4.75 10.80 -1.20
N PRO A 49 5.14 12.07 -1.45
CA PRO A 49 4.19 13.14 -1.75
C PRO A 49 3.35 12.94 -3.02
N LEU A 50 3.79 12.09 -3.96
CA LEU A 50 3.08 11.79 -5.22
C LEU A 50 1.79 10.99 -4.97
N MET A 51 1.80 10.13 -3.95
CA MET A 51 0.68 9.26 -3.61
C MET A 51 0.02 9.64 -2.28
N ASP A 52 0.49 10.70 -1.63
CA ASP A 52 -0.14 11.26 -0.43
C ASP A 52 -1.53 11.80 -0.75
N THR A 53 -2.56 11.17 -0.20
CA THR A 53 -3.96 11.56 -0.41
C THR A 53 -4.31 12.93 0.18
N ASN A 54 -3.49 13.44 1.08
CA ASN A 54 -3.63 14.77 1.66
C ASN A 54 -3.04 15.86 0.77
N ASN A 55 -2.12 15.50 -0.14
CA ASN A 55 -1.56 16.43 -1.10
C ASN A 55 -2.62 16.82 -2.14
N ALA A 56 -2.81 18.12 -2.35
CA ALA A 56 -3.73 18.66 -3.37
C ALA A 56 -3.34 18.23 -4.79
N LEU A 57 -2.05 17.97 -5.04
CA LEU A 57 -1.51 17.51 -6.31
C LEU A 57 -1.71 16.00 -6.56
N CYS A 58 -2.14 15.23 -5.55
CA CYS A 58 -2.34 13.80 -5.72
C CYS A 58 -3.58 13.53 -6.60
N PRO A 59 -3.42 12.88 -7.76
CA PRO A 59 -4.52 12.71 -8.71
C PRO A 59 -5.53 11.64 -8.24
N LYS A 60 -5.27 10.94 -7.13
CA LYS A 60 -6.13 9.88 -6.60
C LYS A 60 -7.59 10.32 -6.44
N LYS A 61 -7.84 11.55 -5.97
CA LYS A 61 -9.21 12.06 -5.76
C LYS A 61 -9.99 12.22 -7.07
N GLN A 62 -9.31 12.35 -8.19
CA GLN A 62 -9.88 12.56 -9.52
C GLN A 62 -9.98 11.25 -10.33
N LYS A 63 -9.45 10.14 -9.79
CA LYS A 63 -9.38 8.85 -10.49
C LYS A 63 -10.28 7.82 -9.83
N SER A 64 -10.95 7.01 -10.65
CA SER A 64 -11.61 5.79 -10.16
C SER A 64 -10.57 4.81 -9.57
N PRO A 65 -10.96 3.85 -8.72
CA PRO A 65 -10.03 2.87 -8.15
C PRO A 65 -9.21 2.11 -9.21
N LYS A 66 -9.83 1.77 -10.35
CA LYS A 66 -9.14 1.11 -11.47
C LYS A 66 -8.11 2.05 -12.12
N GLN A 67 -8.51 3.28 -12.45
CA GLN A 67 -7.60 4.28 -13.02
C GLN A 67 -6.45 4.63 -12.06
N TRP A 68 -6.70 4.65 -10.76
CA TRP A 68 -5.67 4.85 -9.76
C TRP A 68 -4.65 3.70 -9.76
N SER A 69 -5.11 2.44 -9.80
CA SER A 69 -4.21 1.29 -9.90
C SER A 69 -3.35 1.35 -11.17
N THR A 70 -3.95 1.69 -12.31
CA THR A 70 -3.24 1.88 -13.58
C THR A 70 -2.20 2.99 -13.47
N TYR A 71 -2.56 4.14 -12.90
CA TYR A 71 -1.65 5.25 -12.64
C TYR A 71 -0.47 4.83 -11.74
N VAL A 72 -0.73 4.11 -10.65
CA VAL A 72 0.30 3.60 -9.73
C VAL A 72 1.28 2.69 -10.46
N HIS A 73 0.82 1.79 -11.33
CA HIS A 73 1.69 0.91 -12.11
C HIS A 73 2.61 1.69 -13.06
N GLY A 74 2.07 2.67 -13.80
CA GLY A 74 2.87 3.51 -14.68
C GLY A 74 3.88 4.37 -13.92
N ALA A 75 3.47 4.96 -12.79
CA ALA A 75 4.36 5.73 -11.92
C ALA A 75 5.49 4.86 -11.32
N SER A 76 5.17 3.62 -10.93
CA SER A 76 6.14 2.65 -10.43
C SER A 76 7.16 2.28 -11.52
N ALA A 77 6.73 2.14 -12.77
CA ALA A 77 7.64 1.88 -13.89
C ALA A 77 8.59 3.05 -14.17
N ILE A 78 8.10 4.30 -14.13
CA ILE A 78 8.95 5.50 -14.27
C ILE A 78 9.97 5.55 -13.12
N PHE A 79 9.52 5.31 -11.89
CA PHE A 79 10.41 5.32 -10.73
C PHE A 79 11.48 4.24 -10.82
N ALA A 80 11.10 3.00 -11.12
CA ALA A 80 12.03 1.89 -11.27
C ALA A 80 13.07 2.15 -12.38
N TRP A 81 12.66 2.77 -13.49
CA TRP A 81 13.57 3.15 -14.56
C TRP A 81 14.58 4.21 -14.08
N LEU A 82 14.12 5.29 -13.44
CA LEU A 82 15.01 6.35 -12.94
C LEU A 82 16.04 5.83 -11.94
N ILE A 83 15.66 4.89 -11.08
CA ILE A 83 16.58 4.33 -10.08
C ILE A 83 17.44 3.18 -10.63
N SER A 84 17.13 2.67 -11.83
CA SER A 84 17.93 1.62 -12.45
C SER A 84 19.34 2.08 -12.85
N GLU A 85 19.53 3.40 -12.96
CA GLU A 85 20.82 4.04 -13.19
C GLU A 85 21.70 4.10 -11.92
N ALA A 86 21.13 3.84 -10.74
CA ALA A 86 21.87 3.82 -9.49
C ALA A 86 22.84 2.63 -9.41
N GLU A 87 23.88 2.77 -8.60
CA GLU A 87 24.81 1.67 -8.31
C GLU A 87 24.09 0.56 -7.54
N SER A 88 23.29 0.93 -6.55
CA SER A 88 22.48 -0.03 -5.79
C SER A 88 21.16 0.57 -5.32
N VAL A 89 20.20 -0.32 -5.06
CA VAL A 89 18.89 0.03 -4.49
C VAL A 89 18.60 -0.84 -3.28
N THR A 90 17.90 -0.29 -2.30
CA THR A 90 17.50 -1.03 -1.09
C THR A 90 16.03 -1.41 -1.18
N VAL A 91 15.69 -2.63 -0.80
CA VAL A 91 14.32 -3.15 -0.78
C VAL A 91 13.96 -3.60 0.62
N LEU A 92 12.88 -3.02 1.15
CA LEU A 92 12.26 -3.45 2.39
C LEU A 92 11.34 -4.64 2.10
N SER A 93 11.56 -5.74 2.78
CA SER A 93 10.74 -6.95 2.62
C SER A 93 10.52 -7.67 3.94
N ARG A 94 9.64 -8.68 3.95
CA ARG A 94 9.46 -9.56 5.10
C ARG A 94 10.70 -10.44 5.28
N PRO A 95 11.05 -10.86 6.51
CA PRO A 95 12.18 -11.77 6.71
C PRO A 95 11.93 -13.14 6.06
N PRO A 96 12.98 -13.90 5.72
CA PRO A 96 12.90 -15.31 5.35
C PRO A 96 12.05 -16.14 6.33
N PRO A 97 11.31 -17.15 5.83
CA PRO A 97 11.54 -17.83 4.54
C PRO A 97 10.78 -17.22 3.35
N VAL A 98 9.70 -16.45 3.60
CA VAL A 98 8.84 -15.89 2.54
C VAL A 98 8.98 -14.37 2.52
N ARG A 99 9.94 -13.88 1.74
CA ARG A 99 10.29 -12.44 1.67
C ARG A 99 9.30 -11.62 0.85
N PHE A 100 8.80 -12.20 -0.22
CA PHE A 100 7.91 -11.57 -1.19
C PHE A 100 6.58 -12.30 -1.29
N HIS A 101 5.60 -11.67 -1.94
CA HIS A 101 4.30 -12.29 -2.10
C HIS A 101 4.42 -13.60 -2.90
N PRO A 102 3.87 -14.74 -2.43
CA PRO A 102 4.00 -16.03 -3.09
C PRO A 102 3.39 -16.09 -4.50
N SER A 103 2.39 -15.25 -4.79
CA SER A 103 1.77 -15.19 -6.13
C SER A 103 2.60 -14.42 -7.15
N GLU A 104 3.72 -13.84 -6.76
CA GLU A 104 4.58 -12.99 -7.59
C GLU A 104 3.86 -11.78 -8.22
N GLY A 105 2.73 -11.36 -7.66
CA GLY A 105 1.85 -10.36 -8.29
C GLY A 105 2.01 -8.93 -7.80
N THR A 106 2.99 -8.65 -6.95
CA THR A 106 3.20 -7.29 -6.45
C THR A 106 3.81 -6.40 -7.55
N SER A 107 3.55 -5.09 -7.51
CA SER A 107 4.18 -4.13 -8.43
C SER A 107 5.70 -4.21 -8.40
N PHE A 108 6.29 -4.47 -7.22
CA PHE A 108 7.72 -4.74 -7.11
C PHE A 108 8.14 -5.94 -7.97
N GLN A 109 7.49 -7.09 -7.83
CA GLN A 109 7.87 -8.30 -8.56
C GLN A 109 7.60 -8.21 -10.07
N THR A 110 6.47 -7.60 -10.48
CA THR A 110 6.03 -7.65 -11.89
C THR A 110 6.42 -6.43 -12.72
N ILE A 111 6.78 -5.31 -12.09
CA ILE A 111 7.10 -4.05 -12.77
C ILE A 111 8.49 -3.57 -12.35
N GLU A 112 8.70 -3.32 -11.06
CA GLU A 112 9.91 -2.60 -10.61
C GLU A 112 11.16 -3.49 -10.70
N GLN A 113 11.08 -4.73 -10.23
CA GLN A 113 12.18 -5.68 -10.17
C GLN A 113 12.77 -6.01 -11.55
N PRO A 114 11.98 -6.29 -12.60
CA PRO A 114 12.52 -6.48 -13.94
C PRO A 114 13.27 -5.25 -14.47
N ILE A 115 12.74 -4.06 -14.20
CA ILE A 115 13.36 -2.80 -14.65
C ILE A 115 14.66 -2.57 -13.90
N ILE A 116 14.68 -2.61 -12.56
CA ILE A 116 15.92 -2.37 -11.79
C ILE A 116 16.99 -3.44 -12.06
N LYS A 117 16.62 -4.68 -12.43
CA LYS A 117 17.57 -5.71 -12.85
C LYS A 117 18.13 -5.50 -14.27
N GLY A 118 17.53 -4.62 -15.06
CA GLY A 118 17.89 -4.40 -16.46
C GLY A 118 17.34 -5.46 -17.42
N THR A 119 16.40 -6.31 -16.99
CA THR A 119 15.83 -7.36 -17.86
C THR A 119 14.83 -6.81 -18.88
N THR A 120 14.49 -5.52 -18.81
CA THR A 120 13.60 -4.81 -19.75
C THR A 120 14.36 -3.99 -20.79
N GLY A 121 15.63 -4.31 -21.05
CA GLY A 121 16.45 -3.63 -22.07
C GLY A 121 17.09 -2.31 -21.61
N ASN A 122 16.87 -1.90 -20.37
CA ASN A 122 17.59 -0.81 -19.71
C ASN A 122 18.87 -1.32 -19.03
N LYS A 123 19.77 -0.40 -18.67
CA LYS A 123 20.86 -0.69 -17.73
C LYS A 123 20.26 -1.00 -16.36
N GLY A 124 20.65 -2.13 -15.77
CA GLY A 124 20.28 -2.50 -14.41
C GLY A 124 21.24 -1.95 -13.36
N VAL A 125 20.78 -1.97 -12.11
CA VAL A 125 21.60 -1.67 -10.92
C VAL A 125 22.66 -2.75 -10.71
N ASN A 126 23.79 -2.38 -10.10
CA ASN A 126 24.85 -3.35 -9.78
C ASN A 126 24.40 -4.29 -8.64
N ALA A 127 23.63 -3.78 -7.68
CA ALA A 127 23.13 -4.58 -6.57
C ALA A 127 21.73 -4.17 -6.08
N ILE A 128 20.93 -5.17 -5.71
CA ILE A 128 19.69 -4.96 -4.94
C ILE A 128 19.95 -5.45 -3.53
N ARG A 129 19.88 -4.58 -2.52
CA ARG A 129 20.09 -4.91 -1.10
C ARG A 129 18.75 -5.10 -0.40
N ILE A 130 18.67 -6.03 0.54
CA ILE A 130 17.47 -6.29 1.33
C ILE A 130 17.69 -5.84 2.78
N VAL A 131 16.66 -5.21 3.34
CA VAL A 131 16.54 -4.89 4.77
C VAL A 131 15.21 -5.47 5.29
N HIS A 132 15.21 -5.94 6.53
CA HIS A 132 14.01 -6.47 7.20
C HIS A 132 13.66 -5.65 8.47
N PRO A 133 12.99 -4.49 8.33
CA PRO A 133 12.78 -3.55 9.44
C PRO A 133 11.87 -4.08 10.56
N ARG A 134 11.25 -5.25 10.38
CA ARG A 134 10.39 -5.90 11.38
C ARG A 134 11.15 -6.84 12.33
N VAL A 135 12.45 -7.01 12.12
CA VAL A 135 13.32 -7.79 13.00
C VAL A 135 14.27 -6.79 13.66
N PRO A 136 13.96 -6.28 14.87
CA PRO A 136 14.73 -5.22 15.51
C PRO A 136 16.23 -5.57 15.63
N ASP A 137 16.53 -6.84 15.91
CA ASP A 137 17.91 -7.35 16.07
C ASP A 137 18.71 -7.32 14.75
N ALA A 138 18.04 -7.08 13.63
CA ALA A 138 18.62 -7.06 12.30
C ALA A 138 18.49 -5.69 11.62
N ALA A 139 18.28 -4.62 12.40
CA ALA A 139 18.12 -3.26 11.88
C ALA A 139 19.26 -2.83 10.95
N ASP A 140 20.49 -3.18 11.29
CA ASP A 140 21.70 -2.83 10.54
C ASP A 140 22.16 -3.94 9.58
N PHE A 141 21.46 -5.08 9.56
CA PHE A 141 21.82 -6.20 8.70
C PHE A 141 21.21 -6.05 7.32
N THR A 142 22.06 -6.13 6.30
CA THR A 142 21.65 -6.12 4.90
C THR A 142 22.35 -7.23 4.14
N TYR A 143 21.68 -7.77 3.13
CA TYR A 143 22.27 -8.75 2.22
C TYR A 143 21.77 -8.52 0.80
N GLN A 144 22.50 -9.04 -0.18
CA GLN A 144 22.15 -8.86 -1.59
C GLN A 144 21.02 -9.81 -1.99
N LEU A 145 20.03 -9.31 -2.74
CA LEU A 145 19.07 -10.11 -3.51
C LEU A 145 19.59 -10.37 -4.93
N TRP A 146 20.30 -9.40 -5.50
CA TRP A 146 20.81 -9.40 -6.86
C TRP A 146 22.22 -8.80 -6.88
N PRO A 147 23.17 -9.34 -7.68
CA PRO A 147 23.00 -10.47 -8.61
C PRO A 147 23.03 -11.85 -7.95
N LYS A 148 23.61 -11.95 -6.75
CA LYS A 148 23.68 -13.19 -5.98
C LYS A 148 22.84 -13.05 -4.71
N ASP A 149 21.93 -13.98 -4.50
CA ASP A 149 21.05 -13.97 -3.33
C ASP A 149 21.80 -14.44 -2.07
N GLY A 150 21.99 -13.50 -1.14
CA GLY A 150 22.67 -13.67 0.14
C GLY A 150 21.76 -14.15 1.28
N VAL A 151 20.56 -14.66 0.98
CA VAL A 151 19.61 -15.12 2.01
C VAL A 151 20.20 -16.18 2.97
N ALA A 152 21.16 -16.98 2.52
CA ALA A 152 21.84 -17.94 3.38
C ALA A 152 22.59 -17.26 4.54
N ALA A 153 23.21 -16.10 4.30
CA ALA A 153 23.87 -15.32 5.34
C ALA A 153 22.85 -14.80 6.37
N TRP A 154 21.67 -14.39 5.92
CA TRP A 154 20.58 -14.03 6.83
C TRP A 154 20.17 -15.21 7.72
N VAL A 155 19.86 -16.36 7.11
CA VAL A 155 19.36 -17.54 7.83
C VAL A 155 20.42 -18.08 8.80
N SER A 156 21.70 -18.00 8.44
CA SER A 156 22.80 -18.36 9.34
C SER A 156 22.86 -17.48 10.59
N THR A 157 22.55 -16.19 10.47
CA THR A 157 22.68 -15.22 11.57
C THR A 157 21.42 -15.17 12.44
N PHE A 158 20.23 -15.16 11.81
CA PHE A 158 18.96 -14.92 12.52
C PHE A 158 17.99 -16.12 12.49
N GLY A 159 18.34 -17.20 11.78
CA GLY A 159 17.44 -18.34 11.59
C GLY A 159 16.25 -18.03 10.68
N ILE A 160 15.24 -18.91 10.75
CA ILE A 160 13.97 -18.78 10.03
C ILE A 160 12.98 -18.06 10.94
N VAL A 161 12.47 -16.91 10.51
CA VAL A 161 11.48 -16.14 11.27
C VAL A 161 10.10 -16.43 10.71
N THR A 162 9.25 -17.10 11.49
CA THR A 162 7.86 -17.33 11.10
C THR A 162 7.05 -16.05 11.25
N CYS A 163 6.74 -15.41 10.12
CA CYS A 163 5.84 -14.26 10.10
C CYS A 163 4.40 -14.75 9.88
N THR A 164 3.53 -14.56 10.88
CA THR A 164 2.11 -14.97 10.84
C THR A 164 1.22 -13.99 10.05
N ASP A 165 1.80 -12.93 9.50
CA ASP A 165 1.02 -11.92 8.81
C ASP A 165 0.41 -12.47 7.53
N ARG A 166 -0.90 -12.36 7.42
CA ARG A 166 -1.61 -12.67 6.20
C ARG A 166 -1.12 -11.75 5.07
N TRP A 167 -0.92 -12.32 3.89
CA TRP A 167 -0.70 -11.55 2.67
C TRP A 167 -2.01 -10.87 2.26
N ARG A 168 -1.93 -9.65 1.72
CA ARG A 168 -3.11 -9.02 1.11
C ARG A 168 -3.45 -9.76 -0.17
N ASP A 169 -4.73 -10.02 -0.41
CA ASP A 169 -5.18 -10.62 -1.66
C ASP A 169 -4.80 -9.71 -2.83
N ILE A 170 -3.98 -10.22 -3.76
CA ILE A 170 -3.56 -9.49 -4.95
C ILE A 170 -4.43 -9.97 -6.13
N GLY A 171 -4.86 -9.02 -6.98
CA GLY A 171 -5.51 -9.33 -8.25
C GLY A 171 -4.56 -9.98 -9.25
N SER A 172 -5.02 -10.20 -10.49
CA SER A 172 -4.18 -10.75 -11.55
C SER A 172 -2.94 -9.86 -11.82
N PRO A 173 -1.72 -10.43 -11.86
CA PRO A 173 -0.48 -9.68 -12.08
C PRO A 173 -0.51 -8.90 -13.41
N GLN A 174 0.05 -7.68 -13.39
CA GLN A 174 0.33 -6.89 -14.59
C GLN A 174 1.83 -6.99 -14.86
N ILE A 175 2.23 -7.72 -15.90
CA ILE A 175 3.64 -8.06 -16.17
C ILE A 175 4.19 -7.14 -17.25
N ILE A 176 5.32 -6.49 -16.97
CA ILE A 176 6.07 -5.75 -17.99
C ILE A 176 6.79 -6.73 -18.94
N GLY A 177 6.58 -6.59 -20.25
CA GLY A 177 7.27 -7.40 -21.27
C GLY A 177 6.46 -8.53 -21.93
N VAL A 178 5.24 -8.82 -21.46
CA VAL A 178 4.31 -9.66 -22.24
C VAL A 178 3.49 -8.75 -23.15
N CYS A 179 3.97 -8.55 -24.37
CA CYS A 179 3.12 -8.04 -25.44
C CYS A 179 2.00 -9.08 -25.63
N ASP A 180 0.79 -8.73 -25.20
CA ASP A 180 -0.41 -9.56 -25.24
C ASP A 180 -0.84 -9.83 -26.71
N LYS A 181 -0.10 -10.73 -27.37
CA LYS A 181 -0.54 -11.46 -28.57
C LYS A 181 -0.96 -12.90 -28.23
N SER A 182 -0.89 -13.31 -26.98
CA SER A 182 -1.12 -14.71 -26.56
C SER A 182 -2.44 -14.91 -25.82
N ARG A 183 -3.47 -14.11 -26.12
CA ARG A 183 -4.86 -14.40 -25.71
C ARG A 183 -5.63 -15.32 -26.68
N VAL A 184 -4.94 -15.96 -27.62
CA VAL A 184 -5.48 -17.03 -28.46
C VAL A 184 -4.46 -18.16 -28.52
N PHE A 185 -4.32 -18.96 -27.46
CA PHE A 185 -3.87 -20.36 -27.58
C PHE A 185 -4.13 -21.06 -26.25
N SER A 186 -5.39 -21.45 -26.07
CA SER A 186 -5.77 -22.53 -25.16
C SER A 186 -6.75 -23.41 -25.91
N HIS A 187 -6.26 -24.07 -26.96
CA HIS A 187 -6.80 -25.33 -27.48
C HIS A 187 -5.73 -26.00 -28.35
N ASN A 188 -5.58 -27.30 -28.14
CA ASN A 188 -4.81 -28.29 -28.91
C ASN A 188 -3.30 -28.33 -28.67
N GLN A 189 -2.92 -29.02 -27.60
CA GLN A 189 -1.65 -29.73 -27.52
C GLN A 189 -1.95 -31.23 -27.58
N GLU A 190 -2.14 -31.75 -28.78
CA GLU A 190 -2.13 -33.18 -29.11
C GLU A 190 -1.77 -33.29 -30.59
N ALA A 191 -0.48 -33.50 -30.87
CA ALA A 191 0.09 -34.14 -32.07
C ALA A 191 1.52 -33.63 -32.32
N SER A 192 2.50 -34.18 -31.60
CA SER A 192 3.86 -34.25 -32.12
C SER A 192 4.56 -35.47 -31.53
N SER A 193 4.46 -36.58 -32.24
CA SER A 193 5.29 -37.76 -32.07
C SER A 193 5.15 -38.62 -33.32
N LYS A 194 5.76 -38.20 -34.44
CA LYS A 194 6.15 -39.16 -35.48
C LYS A 194 7.53 -38.78 -36.00
N SER A 195 8.50 -39.48 -35.42
CA SER A 195 9.88 -39.51 -35.86
C SER A 195 9.98 -40.19 -37.23
N SER A 196 10.90 -39.66 -38.02
CA SER A 196 11.56 -40.29 -39.16
C SER A 196 11.82 -41.79 -38.99
N LYS A 197 11.57 -42.58 -40.04
CA LYS A 197 12.41 -43.73 -40.40
C LYS A 197 12.24 -44.08 -41.88
N MET A 198 13.38 -44.12 -42.57
CA MET A 198 13.53 -44.58 -43.95
C MET A 198 13.40 -46.10 -44.07
N ASN A 199 12.92 -46.52 -45.25
CA ASN A 199 13.21 -47.72 -46.04
C ASN A 199 13.73 -49.01 -45.37
N ARG A 200 13.07 -50.14 -45.67
CA ARG A 200 13.66 -51.25 -46.44
C ARG A 200 12.57 -52.21 -46.94
N GLY A 201 12.73 -52.66 -48.18
CA GLY A 201 11.80 -53.54 -48.87
C GLY A 201 11.83 -54.99 -48.38
N GLY A 202 10.91 -55.78 -48.92
CA GLY A 202 10.81 -57.21 -48.69
C GLY A 202 9.47 -57.71 -49.22
N ALA A 203 9.47 -58.11 -50.49
CA ALA A 203 8.39 -58.88 -51.09
C ALA A 203 8.39 -60.33 -50.56
N GLN A 204 7.29 -61.02 -50.85
CA GLN A 204 7.02 -62.45 -50.66
C GLN A 204 6.48 -62.86 -49.28
N SER A 205 5.19 -63.17 -49.22
CA SER A 205 4.75 -64.57 -49.29
C SER A 205 3.23 -64.61 -49.11
N ALA A 206 2.54 -64.98 -50.18
CA ALA A 206 1.11 -65.25 -50.17
C ALA A 206 0.86 -66.72 -49.82
N LEU A 207 -0.34 -66.97 -49.30
CA LEU A 207 -1.05 -68.25 -49.21
C LEU A 207 -0.83 -69.06 -47.92
N SER A 208 -1.77 -68.89 -47.00
CA SER A 208 -2.57 -69.97 -46.40
C SER A 208 -3.40 -69.35 -45.28
N ASN A 209 -4.74 -69.36 -45.40
CA ASN A 209 -5.71 -69.30 -44.30
C ASN A 209 -7.11 -69.08 -44.88
N ASN A 210 -8.03 -70.04 -44.72
CA ASN A 210 -9.44 -69.80 -45.04
C ASN A 210 -10.45 -70.26 -43.98
N GLU A 211 -10.01 -70.71 -42.79
CA GLU A 211 -10.96 -71.15 -41.74
C GLU A 211 -10.78 -70.48 -40.36
N LYS A 212 -9.67 -69.75 -40.12
CA LYS A 212 -9.47 -68.98 -38.86
C LYS A 212 -10.04 -67.54 -38.87
N GLY A 213 -10.56 -67.08 -40.01
CA GLY A 213 -11.00 -65.68 -40.17
C GLY A 213 -12.36 -65.34 -39.56
N ILE A 214 -13.22 -66.34 -39.34
CA ILE A 214 -14.61 -66.11 -38.89
C ILE A 214 -14.64 -65.79 -37.37
N GLU A 215 -13.90 -66.54 -36.56
CA GLU A 215 -13.87 -66.36 -35.10
C GLU A 215 -13.18 -65.03 -34.69
N GLU A 216 -12.18 -64.59 -35.46
CA GLU A 216 -11.51 -63.30 -35.24
C GLU A 216 -12.43 -62.11 -35.59
N HIS A 217 -13.31 -62.26 -36.59
CA HIS A 217 -14.27 -61.23 -36.98
C HIS A 217 -15.32 -61.00 -35.89
N GLU A 218 -15.91 -62.06 -35.33
CA GLU A 218 -16.91 -61.95 -34.26
C GLU A 218 -16.33 -61.38 -32.96
N LEU A 219 -15.07 -61.67 -32.63
CA LEU A 219 -14.39 -61.07 -31.49
C LEU A 219 -14.15 -59.56 -31.71
N ARG A 220 -13.79 -59.16 -32.94
CA ARG A 220 -13.61 -57.74 -33.30
C ARG A 220 -14.93 -56.96 -33.23
N GLU A 221 -16.03 -57.56 -33.67
CA GLU A 221 -17.36 -56.93 -33.55
C GLU A 221 -17.79 -56.73 -32.10
N ARG A 222 -17.60 -57.74 -31.23
CA ARG A 222 -17.89 -57.59 -29.78
C ARG A 222 -17.06 -56.47 -29.15
N HIS A 223 -15.76 -56.40 -29.42
CA HIS A 223 -14.93 -55.32 -28.92
C HIS A 223 -15.27 -53.95 -29.52
N ALA A 224 -15.76 -53.88 -30.76
CA ALA A 224 -16.28 -52.65 -31.33
C ALA A 224 -17.56 -52.20 -30.60
N GLN A 225 -18.49 -53.12 -30.33
CA GLN A 225 -19.71 -52.83 -29.57
C GLN A 225 -19.41 -52.38 -28.14
N GLU A 226 -18.50 -53.05 -27.43
CA GLU A 226 -18.08 -52.66 -26.08
C GLU A 226 -17.45 -51.25 -26.06
N ARG A 227 -16.59 -50.93 -27.04
CA ARG A 227 -16.01 -49.58 -27.17
C ARG A 227 -17.08 -48.53 -27.40
N CYS A 228 -18.02 -48.78 -28.31
CA CYS A 228 -19.15 -47.88 -28.55
C CYS A 228 -19.98 -47.64 -27.28
N GLN A 229 -20.25 -48.69 -26.49
CA GLN A 229 -20.99 -48.56 -25.22
C GLN A 229 -20.20 -47.77 -24.17
N MET A 230 -18.88 -48.00 -24.07
CA MET A 230 -18.01 -47.27 -23.14
C MET A 230 -17.89 -45.80 -23.52
N GLU A 231 -17.80 -45.47 -24.80
CA GLU A 231 -17.81 -44.10 -25.30
C GLU A 231 -19.16 -43.40 -25.02
N ALA A 232 -20.28 -44.09 -25.22
CA ALA A 232 -21.60 -43.57 -24.88
C ALA A 232 -21.71 -43.24 -23.37
N LYS A 233 -21.28 -44.15 -22.49
CA LYS A 233 -21.27 -43.92 -21.04
C LYS A 233 -20.32 -42.77 -20.64
N ALA A 234 -19.16 -42.68 -21.28
CA ALA A 234 -18.20 -41.61 -21.02
C ALA A 234 -18.73 -40.24 -21.44
N THR A 235 -19.45 -40.16 -22.57
CA THR A 235 -20.08 -38.90 -23.02
C THR A 235 -21.24 -38.49 -22.12
N GLU A 236 -22.06 -39.44 -21.65
CA GLU A 236 -23.11 -39.17 -20.67
C GLU A 236 -22.55 -38.65 -19.34
N ALA A 237 -21.51 -39.29 -18.80
CA ALA A 237 -20.83 -38.84 -17.58
C ALA A 237 -20.23 -37.43 -17.72
N LYS A 238 -19.60 -37.11 -18.87
CA LYS A 238 -19.10 -35.77 -19.16
C LYS A 238 -20.23 -34.73 -19.22
N ASN A 239 -21.37 -35.08 -19.81
CA ASN A 239 -22.53 -34.20 -19.88
C ASN A 239 -23.16 -33.96 -18.50
N ALA A 240 -23.26 -35.00 -17.66
CA ALA A 240 -23.72 -34.87 -16.28
C ALA A 240 -22.80 -33.96 -15.45
N LEU A 241 -21.48 -34.10 -15.59
CA LEU A 241 -20.51 -33.22 -14.92
C LEU A 241 -20.65 -31.76 -15.37
N ARG A 242 -20.82 -31.51 -16.67
CA ARG A 242 -21.06 -30.15 -17.21
C ARG A 242 -22.34 -29.52 -16.65
N ARG A 243 -23.42 -30.29 -16.52
CA ARG A 243 -24.68 -29.80 -15.91
C ARG A 243 -24.47 -29.43 -14.45
N LYS A 244 -23.75 -30.25 -13.68
CA LYS A 244 -23.40 -29.96 -12.28
C LYS A 244 -22.58 -28.67 -12.16
N GLN A 245 -21.51 -28.56 -12.95
CA GLN A 245 -20.66 -27.36 -12.97
C GLN A 245 -21.41 -26.08 -13.38
N SER A 246 -22.35 -26.17 -14.32
CA SER A 246 -23.19 -25.05 -14.72
C SER A 246 -24.11 -24.59 -13.59
N LYS A 247 -24.69 -25.53 -12.84
CA LYS A 247 -25.54 -25.24 -11.68
C LYS A 247 -24.74 -24.59 -10.54
N ASP A 248 -23.58 -25.16 -10.20
CA ASP A 248 -22.69 -24.60 -9.18
C ASP A 248 -22.24 -23.17 -9.52
N ARG A 249 -21.96 -22.89 -10.80
CA ARG A 249 -21.64 -21.53 -11.27
C ARG A 249 -22.82 -20.56 -11.16
N GLN A 250 -24.04 -21.03 -11.44
CA GLN A 250 -25.24 -20.21 -11.33
C GLN A 250 -25.52 -19.86 -9.85
N ASP A 251 -25.41 -20.85 -8.95
CA ASP A 251 -25.59 -20.66 -7.51
C ASP A 251 -24.53 -19.70 -6.94
N LEU A 252 -23.27 -19.84 -7.34
CA LEU A 252 -22.19 -18.95 -6.93
C LEU A 252 -22.42 -17.50 -7.43
N CYS A 253 -22.91 -17.34 -8.66
CA CYS A 253 -23.24 -16.04 -9.23
C CYS A 253 -24.39 -15.38 -8.45
N GLU A 254 -25.41 -16.14 -8.07
CA GLU A 254 -26.52 -15.64 -7.27
C GLU A 254 -26.11 -15.28 -5.84
N GLN A 255 -25.26 -16.08 -5.20
CA GLN A 255 -24.66 -15.78 -3.90
C GLN A 255 -23.86 -14.48 -3.94
N HIS A 256 -23.04 -14.27 -4.98
CA HIS A 256 -22.28 -13.03 -5.17
C HIS A 256 -23.20 -11.81 -5.36
N LYS A 257 -24.32 -11.96 -6.09
CA LYS A 257 -25.31 -10.89 -6.25
C LYS A 257 -25.95 -10.52 -4.90
N ARG A 258 -26.35 -11.50 -4.09
CA ARG A 258 -26.91 -11.28 -2.75
C ARG A 258 -25.93 -10.56 -1.83
N ARG A 259 -24.69 -11.05 -1.75
CA ARG A 259 -23.62 -10.44 -0.94
C ARG A 259 -23.32 -9.00 -1.37
N ARG A 260 -23.32 -8.70 -2.68
CA ARG A 260 -23.14 -7.34 -3.18
C ARG A 260 -24.28 -6.41 -2.80
N GLN A 261 -25.52 -6.90 -2.78
CA GLN A 261 -26.68 -6.10 -2.33
C GLN A 261 -26.63 -5.82 -0.84
N GLU A 262 -26.22 -6.80 -0.02
CA GLU A 262 -26.03 -6.61 1.43
C GLU A 262 -24.92 -5.59 1.74
N LEU A 263 -23.78 -5.67 1.06
CA LEU A 263 -22.70 -4.69 1.21
C LEU A 263 -23.19 -3.27 0.88
N LYS A 264 -23.95 -3.09 -0.20
CA LYS A 264 -24.55 -1.79 -0.56
C LYS A 264 -25.51 -1.26 0.51
N LYS A 265 -26.34 -2.13 1.12
CA LYS A 265 -27.24 -1.76 2.21
C LYS A 265 -26.46 -1.35 3.46
N ASN A 266 -25.39 -2.08 3.80
CA ASN A 266 -24.53 -1.78 4.94
C ASN A 266 -23.76 -0.48 4.76
N ASP A 267 -23.21 -0.23 3.57
CA ASP A 267 -22.52 1.03 3.27
C ASP A 267 -23.47 2.22 3.37
N LYS A 268 -24.69 2.12 2.85
CA LYS A 268 -25.72 3.16 2.99
C LYS A 268 -26.05 3.44 4.46
N LYS A 269 -26.21 2.40 5.27
CA LYS A 269 -26.46 2.53 6.73
C LYS A 269 -25.28 3.20 7.45
N ARG A 270 -24.04 2.87 7.08
CA ARG A 270 -22.83 3.50 7.65
C ARG A 270 -22.71 4.97 7.26
N THR A 271 -23.04 5.33 6.02
CA THR A 271 -23.03 6.74 5.59
C THR A 271 -24.07 7.56 6.33
N GLU A 272 -25.29 7.04 6.49
CA GLU A 272 -26.35 7.71 7.25
C GLU A 272 -25.97 7.89 8.74
N ALA A 273 -25.34 6.89 9.35
CA ALA A 273 -24.84 6.98 10.72
C ALA A 273 -23.75 8.05 10.88
N ARG A 274 -22.77 8.10 9.95
CA ARG A 274 -21.72 9.12 9.94
C ARG A 274 -22.28 10.54 9.75
N GLU A 275 -23.24 10.70 8.86
CA GLU A 275 -23.89 12.00 8.65
C GLU A 275 -24.63 12.48 9.91
N LYS A 276 -25.29 11.56 10.63
CA LYS A 276 -25.95 11.86 11.90
C LYS A 276 -24.93 12.32 12.95
N GLU A 277 -23.83 11.60 13.11
CA GLU A 277 -22.74 11.96 14.05
C GLU A 277 -22.15 13.33 13.73
N VAL A 278 -21.87 13.62 12.45
CA VAL A 278 -21.36 14.93 12.02
C VAL A 278 -22.35 16.07 12.32
N ARG A 279 -23.66 15.82 12.17
CA ARG A 279 -24.69 16.81 12.53
C ARG A 279 -24.72 17.08 14.04
N GLU A 280 -24.61 16.04 14.86
CA GLU A 280 -24.56 16.16 16.32
C GLU A 280 -23.31 16.92 16.79
N GLN A 281 -22.13 16.58 16.25
CA GLN A 281 -20.88 17.31 16.55
C GLN A 281 -20.97 18.79 16.15
N LYS A 282 -21.55 19.11 14.98
CA LYS A 282 -21.77 20.51 14.56
C LYS A 282 -22.71 21.26 15.50
N GLN A 283 -23.75 20.60 16.05
CA GLN A 283 -24.64 21.22 17.02
C GLN A 283 -23.93 21.50 18.35
N LEU A 284 -23.13 20.55 18.85
CA LEU A 284 -22.33 20.74 20.06
C LEU A 284 -21.31 21.88 19.90
N ALA A 285 -20.60 21.93 18.78
CA ALA A 285 -19.66 23.01 18.48
C ALA A 285 -20.35 24.39 18.43
N ARG A 286 -21.58 24.47 17.88
CA ARG A 286 -22.40 25.70 17.89
C ARG A 286 -22.80 26.11 19.30
N LYS A 287 -23.19 25.18 20.18
CA LYS A 287 -23.52 25.46 21.59
C LYS A 287 -22.30 25.99 22.33
N HIS A 288 -21.17 25.30 22.23
CA HIS A 288 -19.91 25.72 22.86
C HIS A 288 -19.44 27.11 22.36
N ARG A 289 -19.59 27.40 21.05
CA ARG A 289 -19.26 28.73 20.51
C ARG A 289 -20.15 29.83 21.09
N LYS A 290 -21.46 29.58 21.25
CA LYS A 290 -22.38 30.56 21.86
C LYS A 290 -22.03 30.82 23.32
N GLU A 291 -21.72 29.77 24.08
CA GLU A 291 -21.32 29.88 25.49
C GLU A 291 -20.01 30.64 25.66
N LYS A 292 -18.99 30.31 24.85
CA LYS A 292 -17.72 31.04 24.82
C LYS A 292 -17.89 32.51 24.46
N SER A 293 -18.80 32.84 23.55
CA SER A 293 -19.12 34.24 23.23
C SER A 293 -19.79 34.96 24.41
N LYS A 294 -20.69 34.31 25.16
CA LYS A 294 -21.29 34.90 26.37
C LYS A 294 -20.23 35.17 27.44
N LEU A 295 -19.34 34.21 27.69
CA LEU A 295 -18.25 34.34 28.64
C LEU A 295 -17.36 35.55 28.32
N ARG A 296 -16.99 35.73 27.04
CA ARG A 296 -16.19 36.87 26.56
C ARG A 296 -16.88 38.22 26.76
N VAL A 297 -18.21 38.28 26.69
CA VAL A 297 -18.97 39.52 26.92
C VAL A 297 -18.95 39.87 28.40
N CYS A 298 -19.15 38.88 29.30
CA CYS A 298 -19.03 39.07 30.75
C CYS A 298 -17.61 39.52 31.14
N GLU A 299 -16.59 38.81 30.67
CA GLU A 299 -15.17 39.13 30.94
C GLU A 299 -14.81 40.57 30.50
N ARG A 300 -15.28 41.00 29.34
CA ARG A 300 -15.07 42.39 28.87
C ARG A 300 -15.78 43.42 29.77
N ALA A 301 -16.98 43.11 30.26
CA ALA A 301 -17.70 44.01 31.16
C ALA A 301 -16.96 44.17 32.49
N ASP A 302 -16.40 43.07 33.03
CA ASP A 302 -15.62 43.08 34.26
C ASP A 302 -14.34 43.90 34.11
N ILE A 303 -13.59 43.71 33.01
CA ILE A 303 -12.39 44.51 32.70
C ILE A 303 -12.72 46.01 32.62
N VAL A 304 -13.81 46.38 31.95
CA VAL A 304 -14.24 47.78 31.83
C VAL A 304 -14.64 48.36 33.20
N SER A 305 -15.34 47.59 34.04
CA SER A 305 -15.73 48.01 35.38
C SER A 305 -14.50 48.25 36.29
N LEU A 306 -13.50 47.38 36.20
CA LEU A 306 -12.25 47.48 36.95
C LEU A 306 -11.46 48.72 36.52
N ALA A 307 -11.35 48.97 35.21
CA ALA A 307 -10.69 50.16 34.67
C ALA A 307 -11.37 51.46 35.13
N LYS A 308 -12.72 51.50 35.15
CA LYS A 308 -13.47 52.65 35.68
C LYS A 308 -13.18 52.87 37.17
N ARG A 309 -13.12 51.81 37.97
CA ARG A 309 -12.79 51.89 39.41
C ARG A 309 -11.37 52.43 39.64
N GLN A 310 -10.39 51.92 38.89
CA GLN A 310 -9.00 52.39 38.95
C GLN A 310 -8.89 53.87 38.55
N ASN A 311 -9.62 54.30 37.51
CA ASN A 311 -9.59 55.70 37.08
C ASN A 311 -10.19 56.64 38.14
N ARG A 312 -11.28 56.22 38.81
CA ARG A 312 -11.85 56.96 39.95
C ARG A 312 -10.87 57.08 41.13
N GLU A 313 -10.13 56.00 41.43
CA GLU A 313 -9.11 55.98 42.48
C GLU A 313 -7.95 56.95 42.15
N LEU A 314 -7.50 56.96 40.89
CA LEU A 314 -6.46 57.90 40.41
C LEU A 314 -6.90 59.36 40.46
N GLU A 315 -8.15 59.66 40.05
CA GLU A 315 -8.70 61.02 40.13
C GLU A 315 -8.88 61.50 41.58
N ALA A 316 -9.28 60.61 42.49
CA ALA A 316 -9.35 60.94 43.92
C ALA A 316 -7.97 61.27 44.50
N LEU A 317 -6.93 60.52 44.11
CA LEU A 317 -5.55 60.80 44.50
C LEU A 317 -5.07 62.16 43.96
N ARG A 318 -5.39 62.51 42.72
CA ARG A 318 -5.05 63.81 42.11
C ARG A 318 -5.65 64.99 42.87
N LYS A 319 -6.89 64.85 43.36
CA LYS A 319 -7.58 65.91 44.11
C LYS A 319 -7.15 66.02 45.57
N GLY A 320 -6.47 65.00 46.12
CA GLY A 320 -6.30 64.83 47.56
C GLY A 320 -5.03 65.39 48.21
N LYS A 321 -3.91 65.60 47.50
CA LYS A 321 -2.64 66.17 48.04
C LYS A 321 -1.56 66.20 46.95
N ARG A 322 -0.54 67.05 47.11
CA ARG A 322 0.77 66.92 46.42
C ARG A 322 1.41 65.59 46.83
N VAL A 323 0.95 64.48 46.26
CA VAL A 323 1.63 63.19 46.39
C VAL A 323 2.81 63.23 45.44
N ASP A 324 4.00 62.97 45.98
CA ASP A 324 5.23 62.92 45.21
C ASP A 324 5.08 61.92 44.06
N ARG A 325 5.27 62.42 42.83
CA ARG A 325 5.01 61.70 41.57
C ARG A 325 5.71 60.34 41.53
N LYS A 326 6.86 60.24 42.21
CA LYS A 326 7.67 59.03 42.34
C LYS A 326 6.94 57.89 43.03
N THR A 327 6.21 58.17 44.12
CA THR A 327 5.47 57.16 44.90
C THR A 327 4.26 56.62 44.14
N LEU A 328 3.68 57.43 43.23
CA LEU A 328 2.56 57.03 42.38
C LEU A 328 3.01 56.10 41.24
N GLU A 329 4.14 56.41 40.58
CA GLU A 329 4.71 55.57 39.52
C GLU A 329 5.17 54.20 40.07
N GLU A 330 5.69 54.16 41.30
CA GLU A 330 6.13 52.93 41.95
C GLU A 330 4.96 52.02 42.33
N ARG A 331 3.85 52.59 42.83
CA ARG A 331 2.58 51.86 43.04
C ARG A 331 1.94 51.35 41.74
N GLN A 332 2.03 52.11 40.66
CA GLN A 332 1.57 51.67 39.34
C GLN A 332 2.41 50.49 38.81
N ARG A 333 3.74 50.55 38.93
CA ARG A 333 4.63 49.44 38.56
C ARG A 333 4.37 48.18 39.40
N ALA A 334 4.19 48.34 40.71
CA ALA A 334 3.92 47.23 41.63
C ALA A 334 2.57 46.54 41.37
N ARG A 335 1.55 47.24 40.85
CA ARG A 335 0.24 46.64 40.51
C ARG A 335 0.19 46.00 39.10
N VAL A 336 1.01 46.45 38.14
CA VAL A 336 0.98 45.93 36.75
C VAL A 336 1.83 44.66 36.58
N LEU A 337 2.90 44.51 37.36
CA LEU A 337 3.81 43.35 37.27
C LEU A 337 3.16 42.00 37.64
N PRO A 338 2.29 41.87 38.67
CA PRO A 338 1.65 40.59 39.01
C PRO A 338 0.73 40.07 37.90
N LEU A 339 -0.08 40.95 37.28
CA LEU A 339 -1.04 40.60 36.22
C LEU A 339 -0.36 40.08 34.94
N LYS A 340 0.85 40.58 34.61
CA LYS A 340 1.64 40.04 33.49
C LYS A 340 2.27 38.68 33.81
N ARG A 341 2.58 38.41 35.08
CA ARG A 341 3.23 37.17 35.53
C ARG A 341 2.23 36.02 35.59
N GLU A 342 1.02 36.26 36.11
CA GLU A 342 -0.07 35.27 36.13
C GLU A 342 -0.53 34.90 34.71
N ASN A 343 -0.67 35.87 33.80
CA ASN A 343 -1.13 35.60 32.43
C ASN A 343 -0.05 34.87 31.59
N MET A 344 1.23 35.02 31.93
CA MET A 344 2.30 34.19 31.36
C MET A 344 2.34 32.79 31.97
N GLN A 345 2.11 32.65 33.28
CA GLN A 345 2.06 31.34 33.94
C GLN A 345 0.83 30.52 33.54
N GLU A 346 -0.34 31.12 33.36
CA GLU A 346 -1.52 30.43 32.82
C GLU A 346 -1.35 30.00 31.36
N ARG A 347 -0.57 30.77 30.57
CA ARG A 347 -0.21 30.35 29.21
C ARG A 347 0.79 29.20 29.25
N ALA A 348 1.81 29.27 30.11
CA ALA A 348 2.80 28.20 30.25
C ALA A 348 2.17 26.89 30.78
N GLY A 349 1.32 26.96 31.82
CA GLY A 349 0.62 25.80 32.36
C GLY A 349 -0.30 25.12 31.36
N ARG A 350 -0.95 25.89 30.46
CA ARG A 350 -1.77 25.32 29.36
C ARG A 350 -0.94 24.55 28.32
N TRP A 351 0.34 24.85 28.17
CA TRP A 351 1.27 24.08 27.34
C TRP A 351 1.78 22.84 28.06
N ASP A 352 2.05 22.94 29.36
CA ASP A 352 2.49 21.81 30.18
C ASP A 352 1.37 20.77 30.39
N ASP A 353 0.11 21.18 30.57
CA ASP A 353 -1.05 20.26 30.65
C ASP A 353 -1.28 19.49 29.33
N ALA A 354 -0.95 20.10 28.19
CA ALA A 354 -1.01 19.45 26.88
C ALA A 354 0.13 18.44 26.68
N LEU A 355 1.24 18.59 27.42
CA LEU A 355 2.40 17.70 27.41
C LEU A 355 2.34 16.61 28.52
N GLN A 356 1.63 16.89 29.62
CA GLN A 356 1.50 16.01 30.79
C GLN A 356 0.17 15.26 30.85
N SER A 357 -0.76 15.50 29.91
CA SER A 357 -1.95 14.66 29.75
C SER A 357 -1.51 13.19 29.69
N PRO A 358 -1.86 12.35 30.68
CA PRO A 358 -1.32 11.01 30.79
C PRO A 358 -1.75 10.21 29.56
N LEU A 359 -0.76 9.60 28.90
CA LEU A 359 -1.03 8.52 27.96
C LEU A 359 -1.93 7.50 28.66
N PRO A 360 -3.04 7.06 28.05
CA PRO A 360 -3.91 6.07 28.67
C PRO A 360 -3.08 4.86 29.09
N ASN A 361 -3.13 4.58 30.38
CA ASN A 361 -2.37 3.57 31.08
C ASN A 361 -2.52 2.22 30.36
N THR A 362 -1.50 1.84 29.59
CA THR A 362 -1.48 0.57 28.88
C THR A 362 -0.83 -0.43 29.83
N GLN A 363 -1.64 -1.04 30.70
CA GLN A 363 -1.22 -2.29 31.33
C GLN A 363 -0.89 -3.28 30.22
N ALA A 364 0.27 -3.93 30.35
CA ALA A 364 0.76 -4.93 29.41
C ALA A 364 -0.25 -6.09 29.30
N SER A 365 -1.14 -5.98 28.33
CA SER A 365 -1.97 -7.10 27.86
C SER A 365 -1.11 -7.91 26.90
N THR A 366 -0.88 -9.17 27.24
CA THR A 366 -0.23 -10.19 26.38
C THR A 366 -1.11 -10.62 25.20
N HIS A 367 -2.14 -9.85 24.85
CA HIS A 367 -2.99 -10.11 23.69
C HIS A 367 -2.64 -9.16 22.54
N PRO A 368 -2.52 -9.67 21.29
CA PRO A 368 -2.31 -8.83 20.13
C PRO A 368 -3.51 -7.87 19.94
N PRO A 369 -3.28 -6.64 19.45
CA PRO A 369 -4.33 -5.64 19.30
C PRO A 369 -5.38 -6.11 18.29
N GLU A 370 -6.61 -6.33 18.76
CA GLU A 370 -7.73 -6.86 17.96
C GLU A 370 -8.37 -5.82 17.04
N SER A 371 -7.97 -4.55 17.12
CA SER A 371 -8.55 -3.47 16.32
C SER A 371 -7.58 -2.90 15.28
N GLU A 372 -8.07 -2.79 14.05
CA GLU A 372 -7.39 -2.24 12.88
C GLU A 372 -6.85 -0.80 13.10
N ILE A 373 -7.45 -0.07 14.05
CA ILE A 373 -7.08 1.32 14.42
C ILE A 373 -5.77 1.37 15.22
N GLU A 374 -5.55 0.43 16.14
CA GLU A 374 -4.31 0.36 16.92
C GLU A 374 -3.11 -0.03 16.05
N CYS A 375 -3.34 -0.95 15.10
CA CYS A 375 -2.37 -1.38 14.10
C CYS A 375 -1.92 -0.22 13.20
N LEU A 376 -2.85 0.64 12.77
CA LEU A 376 -2.53 1.86 12.01
C LEU A 376 -1.77 2.89 12.85
N SER A 377 -2.09 3.06 14.14
CA SER A 377 -1.34 3.97 15.02
C SER A 377 0.09 3.48 15.30
N PHE A 378 0.28 2.16 15.37
CA PHE A 378 1.58 1.52 15.52
C PHE A 378 2.40 1.67 14.24
N MET A 379 1.77 1.48 13.07
CA MET A 379 2.38 1.70 11.77
C MET A 379 2.82 3.16 11.56
N SER A 380 2.01 4.16 11.93
CA SER A 380 2.42 5.57 11.86
C SER A 380 3.50 5.97 12.87
N ARG A 381 3.69 5.21 13.96
CA ARG A 381 4.80 5.39 14.90
C ARG A 381 6.09 4.76 14.36
N LEU A 382 5.98 3.59 13.74
CA LEU A 382 7.07 2.94 13.02
C LEU A 382 7.52 3.75 11.80
N GLU A 383 6.60 4.31 11.02
CA GLU A 383 6.93 5.20 9.90
C GLU A 383 7.71 6.43 10.37
N ARG A 384 7.29 7.07 11.48
CA ARG A 384 8.03 8.21 12.04
C ARG A 384 9.44 7.84 12.52
N ARG A 385 9.59 6.69 13.18
CA ARG A 385 10.91 6.18 13.59
C ARG A 385 11.77 5.78 12.40
N PHE A 386 11.16 5.20 11.37
CA PHE A 386 11.82 4.81 10.12
C PHE A 386 12.30 6.03 9.34
N TRP A 387 11.49 7.08 9.19
CA TRP A 387 11.91 8.33 8.55
C TRP A 387 13.00 9.06 9.35
N SER A 388 12.91 9.07 10.68
CA SER A 388 13.97 9.62 11.54
C SER A 388 15.28 8.82 11.44
N PHE A 389 15.20 7.49 11.27
CA PHE A 389 16.36 6.62 11.03
C PHE A 389 16.98 6.84 9.65
N ILE A 390 16.16 6.98 8.61
CA ILE A 390 16.63 7.32 7.26
C ILE A 390 17.27 8.72 7.23
N GLU A 391 16.68 9.71 7.91
CA GLU A 391 17.31 11.04 8.07
C GLU A 391 18.66 10.95 8.81
N SER A 392 18.77 10.07 9.80
CA SER A 392 20.04 9.83 10.53
C SER A 392 21.10 9.16 9.64
N LEU A 393 20.71 8.17 8.83
CA LEU A 393 21.60 7.52 7.85
C LEU A 393 22.05 8.47 6.73
N VAL A 394 21.19 9.38 6.29
CA VAL A 394 21.51 10.42 5.32
C VAL A 394 22.46 11.47 5.91
N TYR A 395 22.41 11.73 7.22
CA TYR A 395 23.36 12.60 7.92
C TYR A 395 24.75 11.94 8.08
N LEU A 396 24.79 10.63 8.36
CA LEU A 396 26.02 9.85 8.53
C LEU A 396 26.81 9.65 7.23
N THR A 397 26.15 9.69 6.07
CA THR A 397 26.79 9.56 4.75
C THR A 397 27.24 10.90 4.15
N ARG A 398 26.99 12.02 4.85
CA ARG A 398 27.41 13.39 4.46
C ARG A 398 28.59 13.93 5.29
N SER A 399 29.14 13.13 6.20
CA SER A 399 30.39 13.39 6.91
C SER A 399 31.48 12.49 6.32
#